data_AF-A0A817ZCT5-F1
#
_entry.id   AF-A0A817ZCT5-F1
#
_cell.length_a   1.000
_cell.length_b   1.000
_cell.length_c   1.000
_cell.angle_alpha   90.00
_cell.angle_beta   90.00
_cell.angle_gamma   90.00
#
_symmetry.space_group_name_H-M   'P 1'
#
loop_
_entity.id
_entity.type
_entity.pdbx_description
1 polymer ?
#
loop_
_entity_poly.entity_id
_entity_poly.type
_entity_poly.pdbx_seq_one_letter_code
_entity_poly.pdbx_strand_id
1 'polypeptide(L)'
;MDDEMELGMGIHGETGVQKLKLLPVRQTIDLAFDQLFVGPRTLDLSPDTSVLLFVNNLGGCSNLELGVIVKDAIENLEQRKLHVKRVICGEMMTSFNMKGFSLSVLKLATDMSSTILNLLDAPTDAFAWPKMISPVQSSNSIQAVSDSLEFSEQFTSQIVISESPLSLDSSHSELVNQALQAIVKRLHSETDELNRLDAVSGDGDTGTAFLRAAEAIARDLANKKLVLYRPSSLFRRLGLIAESRMGGTSGAICGLFFAATAKQLSLSKCSGKVIDSLCDAFEAGIQSVESYARVQPGDKSLLDALIPAIDFVKSKRTQQNFRAHDWKDLAIVTQQAAQETRNFVAKVGRAAFAKRVENMVPDPGAIAVSIIIQAICDTFAKAASK
;
A
#
# COMPACT_ATOMS: atom_id res chain seq x y z
N MET A 1 -36.44 -9.12 5.77
CA MET A 1 -36.12 -9.09 7.22
C MET A 1 -34.74 -8.51 7.49
N ASP A 2 -33.89 -8.26 6.47
CA ASP A 2 -32.50 -7.79 6.65
C ASP A 2 -32.33 -6.28 6.91
N ASP A 3 -33.44 -5.54 7.06
CA ASP A 3 -33.47 -4.08 7.12
C ASP A 3 -34.08 -3.56 8.42
N GLU A 4 -34.23 -4.41 9.44
CA GLU A 4 -34.90 -4.07 10.70
C GLU A 4 -33.93 -4.20 11.89
N MET A 5 -34.13 -3.35 12.90
CA MET A 5 -33.45 -3.39 14.18
C MET A 5 -34.47 -3.29 15.31
N GLU A 6 -34.13 -3.84 16.47
CA GLU A 6 -35.01 -3.85 17.64
C GLU A 6 -34.33 -3.16 18.82
N LEU A 7 -34.90 -2.05 19.27
CA LEU A 7 -34.40 -1.27 20.40
C LEU A 7 -34.92 -1.86 21.71
N GLY A 8 -34.01 -2.14 22.63
CA GLY A 8 -34.34 -2.65 23.97
C GLY A 8 -34.73 -4.12 24.00
N MET A 9 -34.35 -4.90 22.98
CA MET A 9 -34.46 -6.36 23.01
C MET A 9 -33.69 -6.93 24.21
N GLY A 10 -34.30 -7.86 24.93
CA GLY A 10 -33.69 -8.49 26.10
C GLY A 10 -32.58 -9.47 25.73
N ILE A 11 -31.69 -9.76 26.68
CA ILE A 11 -30.53 -10.65 26.46
C ILE A 11 -30.89 -12.12 26.25
N HIS A 12 -32.15 -12.50 26.47
CA HIS A 12 -32.67 -13.83 26.15
C HIS A 12 -33.58 -13.82 24.92
N GLY A 13 -33.58 -12.73 24.15
CA GLY A 13 -34.41 -12.56 22.96
C GLY A 13 -35.83 -12.08 23.26
N GLU A 14 -36.06 -11.51 24.45
CA GLU A 14 -37.34 -10.87 24.78
C GLU A 14 -37.62 -9.69 23.85
N THR A 15 -38.88 -9.50 23.47
CA THR A 15 -39.30 -8.42 22.57
C THR A 15 -38.90 -7.06 23.13
N GLY A 16 -38.28 -6.26 22.28
CA GLY A 16 -37.84 -4.92 22.61
C GLY A 16 -38.99 -3.91 22.68
N VAL A 17 -38.63 -2.69 23.05
CA VAL A 17 -39.58 -1.57 23.21
C VAL A 17 -40.05 -1.05 21.85
N GLN A 18 -39.20 -1.17 20.82
CA GLN A 18 -39.50 -0.64 19.50
C GLN A 18 -38.79 -1.42 18.39
N LYS A 19 -39.52 -1.75 17.32
CA LYS A 19 -38.95 -2.24 16.06
C LYS A 19 -38.85 -1.09 15.08
N LEU A 20 -37.70 -0.95 14.46
CA LEU A 20 -37.33 0.16 13.57
C LEU A 20 -36.69 -0.39 12.30
N LYS A 21 -36.68 0.42 11.24
CA LYS A 21 -35.75 0.17 10.14
C LYS A 21 -34.32 0.31 10.66
N LEU A 22 -33.37 -0.48 10.17
CA LEU A 22 -31.95 -0.40 10.52
C LEU A 22 -31.43 1.02 10.26
N LEU A 23 -30.93 1.65 11.31
CA LEU A 23 -30.43 3.02 11.28
C LEU A 23 -28.89 3.04 11.25
N PRO A 24 -28.28 4.12 10.74
CA PRO A 24 -26.87 4.40 10.97
C PRO A 24 -26.56 4.39 12.47
N VAL A 25 -25.41 3.84 12.85
CA VAL A 25 -25.01 3.62 14.26
C VAL A 25 -25.13 4.87 15.13
N ARG A 26 -24.75 6.04 14.60
CA ARG A 26 -24.88 7.34 15.30
C ARG A 26 -26.33 7.64 15.68
N GLN A 27 -27.27 7.45 14.75
CA GLN A 27 -28.70 7.66 15.02
C GLN A 27 -29.24 6.62 16.02
N THR A 28 -28.77 5.37 15.94
CA THR A 28 -29.11 4.34 16.94
C THR A 28 -28.64 4.71 18.34
N ILE A 29 -27.43 5.26 18.46
CA ILE A 29 -26.87 5.73 19.74
C ILE A 29 -27.65 6.94 20.26
N ASP A 30 -27.97 7.91 19.39
CA ASP A 30 -28.78 9.08 19.72
C ASP A 30 -30.12 8.63 20.31
N LEU A 31 -30.82 7.72 19.63
CA LEU A 31 -32.09 7.14 20.11
C LEU A 31 -31.93 6.40 21.44
N ALA A 32 -30.89 5.58 21.61
CA ALA A 32 -30.65 4.84 22.84
C ALA A 32 -30.44 5.79 24.02
N PHE A 33 -29.63 6.85 23.84
CA PHE A 33 -29.43 7.85 24.88
C PHE A 33 -30.69 8.69 25.12
N ASP A 34 -31.41 9.12 24.09
CA ASP A 34 -32.65 9.88 24.28
C ASP A 34 -33.65 9.13 25.16
N GLN A 35 -33.78 7.81 24.99
CA GLN A 35 -34.61 6.97 25.88
C GLN A 35 -34.07 6.93 27.33
N LEU A 36 -32.76 6.90 27.52
CA LEU A 36 -32.13 6.95 28.85
C LEU A 36 -32.32 8.31 29.55
N PHE A 37 -32.33 9.42 28.80
CA PHE A 37 -32.40 10.79 29.33
C PHE A 37 -33.83 11.36 29.46
N VAL A 38 -34.83 10.77 28.80
CA VAL A 38 -36.23 11.29 28.78
C VAL A 38 -37.22 10.38 29.53
N GLY A 39 -36.81 9.18 29.96
CA GLY A 39 -37.69 8.20 30.59
C GLY A 39 -38.19 8.55 32.01
N PRO A 40 -39.24 7.87 32.53
CA PRO A 40 -39.84 8.14 33.85
C PRO A 40 -38.96 7.77 35.06
N ARG A 41 -37.77 7.19 34.84
CA ARG A 41 -36.77 6.82 35.86
C ARG A 41 -35.39 7.39 35.50
N THR A 42 -35.33 8.68 35.18
CA THR A 42 -34.09 9.34 34.76
C THR A 42 -33.08 9.43 35.90
N LEU A 43 -31.88 8.94 35.63
CA LEU A 43 -30.68 9.33 36.35
C LEU A 43 -30.51 10.85 36.16
N ASP A 44 -30.46 11.62 37.24
CA ASP A 44 -30.23 13.07 37.16
C ASP A 44 -28.84 13.34 36.57
N LEU A 45 -28.77 13.64 35.28
CA LEU A 45 -27.54 13.89 34.54
C LEU A 45 -27.52 15.35 34.08
N SER A 46 -27.39 16.26 35.03
CA SER A 46 -27.19 17.68 34.75
C SER A 46 -25.90 17.91 33.96
N PRO A 47 -25.79 19.00 33.17
CA PRO A 47 -24.53 19.44 32.60
C PRO A 47 -23.39 19.43 33.62
N ASP A 48 -22.17 19.17 33.14
CA ASP A 48 -20.93 19.09 33.90
C ASP A 48 -20.83 17.91 34.87
N THR A 49 -21.77 16.96 34.79
CA THR A 49 -21.71 15.70 35.55
C THR A 49 -20.64 14.77 34.99
N SER A 50 -19.86 14.16 35.88
CA SER A 50 -18.90 13.11 35.54
C SER A 50 -19.58 11.75 35.44
N VAL A 51 -19.27 10.99 34.38
CA VAL A 51 -19.87 9.69 34.12
C VAL A 51 -18.81 8.66 33.72
N LEU A 52 -19.13 7.39 33.96
CA LEU A 52 -18.45 6.26 33.34
C LEU A 52 -19.39 5.66 32.29
N LEU A 53 -18.86 5.43 31.09
CA LEU A 53 -19.57 4.80 29.98
C LEU A 53 -19.16 3.32 29.90
N PHE A 54 -20.15 2.46 29.78
CA PHE A 54 -19.97 1.03 29.60
C PHE A 54 -20.64 0.59 28.29
N VAL A 55 -19.84 0.14 27.34
CA VAL A 55 -20.28 -0.33 26.02
C VAL A 55 -20.09 -1.84 25.97
N ASN A 56 -21.20 -2.57 25.92
CA ASN A 56 -21.16 -4.03 25.90
C ASN A 56 -21.53 -4.57 24.52
N ASN A 57 -20.68 -5.44 23.99
CA ASN A 57 -20.96 -6.21 22.79
C ASN A 57 -21.86 -7.40 23.18
N LEU A 58 -23.01 -7.55 22.51
CA LEU A 58 -23.93 -8.66 22.77
C LEU A 58 -23.48 -9.97 22.09
N GLY A 59 -22.34 -9.94 21.39
CA GLY A 59 -21.58 -11.11 20.93
C GLY A 59 -21.47 -11.23 19.41
N GLY A 60 -22.21 -10.43 18.64
CA GLY A 60 -22.22 -10.47 17.19
C GLY A 60 -21.54 -9.29 16.48
N CYS A 61 -21.13 -8.25 17.21
CA CYS A 61 -20.44 -7.09 16.62
C CYS A 61 -18.93 -7.35 16.49
N SER A 62 -18.32 -6.85 15.42
CA SER A 62 -16.86 -6.85 15.25
C SER A 62 -16.19 -5.78 16.12
N ASN A 63 -14.88 -5.93 16.36
CA ASN A 63 -14.09 -4.93 17.09
C ASN A 63 -14.06 -3.55 16.38
N LEU A 64 -14.18 -3.51 15.05
CA LEU A 64 -14.24 -2.26 14.30
C LEU A 64 -15.58 -1.53 14.55
N GLU A 65 -16.69 -2.26 14.48
CA GLU A 65 -18.02 -1.71 14.78
C GLU A 65 -18.07 -1.22 16.24
N LEU A 66 -17.51 -1.99 17.17
CA LEU A 66 -17.45 -1.63 18.58
C LEU A 66 -16.63 -0.36 18.84
N GLY A 67 -15.53 -0.17 18.10
CA GLY A 67 -14.73 1.06 18.14
C GLY A 67 -15.52 2.30 17.67
N VAL A 68 -16.32 2.16 16.59
CA VAL A 68 -17.20 3.23 16.11
C VAL A 68 -18.29 3.54 17.13
N ILE A 69 -18.91 2.51 17.73
CA ILE A 69 -19.93 2.68 18.77
C ILE A 69 -19.38 3.45 19.97
N VAL A 70 -18.18 3.09 20.45
CA VAL A 70 -17.52 3.80 21.56
C VAL A 70 -17.27 5.26 21.22
N LYS A 71 -16.71 5.54 20.03
CA LYS A 71 -16.45 6.91 19.56
C LYS A 71 -17.73 7.75 19.57
N ASP A 72 -18.78 7.27 18.92
CA ASP A 72 -20.02 8.01 18.75
C ASP A 72 -20.79 8.15 20.07
N ALA A 73 -20.69 7.16 20.97
CA ALA A 73 -21.29 7.25 22.31
C ALA A 73 -20.58 8.27 23.22
N ILE A 74 -19.25 8.38 23.15
CA ILE A 74 -18.50 9.44 23.84
C ILE A 74 -18.90 10.80 23.30
N GLU A 75 -18.89 10.98 21.98
CA GLU A 75 -19.28 12.26 21.34
C GLU A 75 -20.70 12.68 21.72
N ASN A 76 -21.65 11.74 21.78
CA ASN A 76 -23.02 12.04 22.20
C ASN A 76 -23.08 12.53 23.66
N LEU A 77 -22.40 11.86 24.58
CA LEU A 77 -22.35 12.27 25.99
C LEU A 77 -21.65 13.63 26.19
N GLU A 78 -20.56 13.89 25.46
CA GLU A 78 -19.84 15.17 25.49
C GLU A 78 -20.66 16.32 24.91
N GLN A 79 -21.42 16.09 23.83
CA GLN A 79 -22.38 17.07 23.29
C GLN A 79 -23.48 17.43 24.29
N ARG A 80 -23.84 16.49 25.18
CA ARG A 80 -24.73 16.72 26.32
C ARG A 80 -24.03 17.37 27.53
N LYS A 81 -22.77 17.81 27.37
CA LYS A 81 -21.93 18.43 28.41
C LYS A 81 -21.63 17.51 29.60
N LEU A 82 -21.55 16.20 29.37
CA LEU A 82 -21.11 15.25 30.38
C LEU A 82 -19.61 14.97 30.24
N HIS A 83 -18.95 14.70 31.36
CA HIS A 83 -17.53 14.36 31.38
C HIS A 83 -17.34 12.86 31.50
N VAL A 84 -17.05 12.19 30.38
CA VAL A 84 -16.73 10.76 30.39
C VAL A 84 -15.34 10.56 31.01
N LYS A 85 -15.28 10.00 32.23
CA LYS A 85 -14.01 9.79 32.97
C LYS A 85 -13.34 8.46 32.67
N ARG A 86 -14.13 7.45 32.31
CA ARG A 86 -13.71 6.10 31.95
C ARG A 86 -14.66 5.50 30.93
N VAL A 87 -14.09 4.65 30.08
CA VAL A 87 -14.85 3.78 29.19
C VAL A 87 -14.48 2.34 29.47
N ILE A 88 -15.51 1.52 29.70
CA ILE A 88 -15.41 0.07 29.77
C ILE A 88 -16.04 -0.47 28.50
N CYS A 89 -15.31 -1.30 27.76
CA CYS A 89 -15.77 -1.82 26.48
C CYS A 89 -15.38 -3.29 26.30
N GLY A 90 -16.32 -4.13 25.85
CA GLY A 90 -16.05 -5.54 25.56
C GLY A 90 -17.28 -6.44 25.58
N GLU A 91 -17.04 -7.74 25.49
CA GLU A 91 -18.04 -8.81 25.61
C GLU A 91 -18.16 -9.22 27.07
N MET A 92 -19.08 -8.59 27.80
CA MET A 92 -19.21 -8.82 29.25
C MET A 92 -20.50 -9.55 29.59
N MET A 93 -21.63 -9.13 28.99
CA MET A 93 -22.93 -9.77 29.13
C MET A 93 -23.51 -9.99 27.73
N THR A 94 -23.20 -11.14 27.13
CA THR A 94 -23.57 -11.47 25.75
C THR A 94 -24.95 -12.13 25.66
N SER A 95 -25.49 -12.17 24.45
CA SER A 95 -26.63 -12.99 24.04
C SER A 95 -26.19 -13.86 22.87
N PHE A 96 -25.35 -14.87 23.15
CA PHE A 96 -24.69 -15.70 22.14
C PHE A 96 -23.98 -14.87 21.06
N ASN A 97 -24.45 -14.91 19.81
CA ASN A 97 -23.91 -14.20 18.65
C ASN A 97 -24.82 -13.04 18.20
N MET A 98 -25.60 -12.47 19.12
CA MET A 98 -26.52 -11.39 18.81
C MET A 98 -25.77 -10.16 18.30
N LYS A 99 -26.10 -9.74 17.08
CA LYS A 99 -25.58 -8.52 16.45
C LYS A 99 -26.23 -7.30 17.08
N GLY A 100 -25.69 -6.87 18.21
CA GLY A 100 -26.16 -5.71 18.94
C GLY A 100 -25.18 -5.28 20.02
N PHE A 101 -25.48 -4.14 20.62
CA PHE A 101 -24.71 -3.59 21.72
C PHE A 101 -25.65 -3.01 22.78
N SER A 102 -25.16 -2.88 24.00
CA SER A 102 -25.84 -2.12 25.05
C SER A 102 -24.95 -1.01 25.59
N LEU A 103 -25.60 0.10 25.95
CA LEU A 103 -24.96 1.27 26.55
C LEU A 103 -25.46 1.42 27.97
N SER A 104 -24.53 1.47 28.91
CA SER A 104 -24.81 1.73 30.32
C SER A 104 -24.01 2.93 30.78
N VAL A 105 -24.66 3.84 31.51
CA VAL A 105 -24.04 5.06 32.05
C VAL A 105 -24.12 5.02 33.57
N LEU A 106 -22.97 5.19 34.22
CA LEU A 106 -22.87 5.32 35.67
C LEU A 106 -22.53 6.77 36.01
N LYS A 107 -23.41 7.46 36.75
CA LYS A 107 -23.13 8.79 37.32
C LYS A 107 -22.08 8.65 38.42
N LEU A 108 -21.01 9.42 38.31
CA LEU A 108 -19.96 9.51 39.32
C LEU A 108 -20.28 10.69 40.23
N ALA A 109 -20.74 10.41 41.44
CA ALA A 109 -20.98 11.45 42.45
C ALA A 109 -19.67 12.16 42.81
N THR A 110 -19.71 13.49 43.01
CA THR A 110 -18.51 14.32 43.19
C THR A 110 -17.63 13.88 44.35
N ASP A 111 -18.23 13.41 45.44
CA ASP A 111 -17.59 12.96 46.67
C ASP A 111 -17.01 11.54 46.58
N MET A 112 -17.56 10.69 45.70
CA MET A 112 -17.20 9.27 45.57
C MET A 112 -16.54 8.92 44.23
N SER A 113 -16.40 9.87 43.30
CA SER A 113 -15.90 9.62 41.95
C SER A 113 -14.52 8.98 41.96
N SER A 114 -13.58 9.49 42.76
CA SER A 114 -12.22 8.93 42.84
C SER A 114 -12.23 7.53 43.44
N THR A 115 -13.02 7.30 44.49
CA THR A 115 -13.17 5.99 45.14
C THR A 115 -13.73 4.96 44.16
N ILE A 116 -14.80 5.28 43.43
CA ILE A 116 -15.42 4.37 42.45
C ILE A 116 -14.43 4.03 41.33
N LEU A 117 -13.75 5.04 40.78
CA LEU A 117 -12.77 4.83 39.72
C LEU A 117 -11.60 3.97 40.19
N ASN A 118 -11.07 4.21 41.40
CA ASN A 118 -10.00 3.40 41.98
C ASN A 118 -10.43 1.94 42.24
N LEU A 119 -11.68 1.72 42.68
CA LEU A 119 -12.21 0.37 42.90
C LEU A 119 -12.38 -0.39 41.59
N LEU A 120 -12.80 0.30 40.53
CA LEU A 120 -12.90 -0.31 39.21
C LEU A 120 -11.48 -0.58 38.64
N ASP A 121 -10.55 0.37 38.78
CA ASP A 121 -9.18 0.30 38.26
C ASP A 121 -8.31 -0.68 39.07
N ALA A 122 -8.82 -1.23 40.19
CA ALA A 122 -8.10 -2.15 41.04
C ALA A 122 -7.73 -3.45 40.31
N PRO A 123 -6.51 -3.98 40.47
CA PRO A 123 -6.12 -5.26 39.90
C PRO A 123 -7.07 -6.39 40.31
N THR A 124 -7.45 -7.22 39.35
CA THR A 124 -8.30 -8.39 39.57
C THR A 124 -7.88 -9.53 38.66
N ASP A 125 -8.03 -10.76 39.16
CA ASP A 125 -7.79 -11.99 38.40
C ASP A 125 -9.08 -12.50 37.71
N ALA A 126 -10.13 -11.69 37.71
CA ALA A 126 -11.37 -12.00 37.01
C ALA A 126 -11.14 -12.13 35.49
N PHE A 127 -11.29 -13.34 34.97
CA PHE A 127 -10.92 -13.74 33.60
C PHE A 127 -11.43 -12.80 32.49
N ALA A 128 -12.65 -12.29 32.62
CA ALA A 128 -13.31 -11.48 31.61
C ALA A 128 -13.42 -9.99 31.98
N TRP A 129 -12.76 -9.53 33.05
CA TRP A 129 -12.78 -8.11 33.40
C TRP A 129 -11.94 -7.32 32.38
N PRO A 130 -12.56 -6.38 31.64
CA PRO A 130 -11.85 -5.68 30.56
C PRO A 130 -10.81 -4.71 31.11
N LYS A 131 -9.72 -4.52 30.38
CA LYS A 131 -8.77 -3.44 30.66
C LYS A 131 -9.46 -2.11 30.41
N MET A 132 -9.55 -1.27 31.43
CA MET A 132 -10.21 0.03 31.31
C MET A 132 -9.38 1.01 30.50
N ILE A 133 -10.08 1.75 29.63
CA ILE A 133 -9.50 2.80 28.83
C ILE A 133 -9.86 4.12 29.50
N SER A 134 -8.84 4.87 29.91
CA SER A 134 -9.02 6.28 30.22
C SER A 134 -9.22 7.00 28.88
N PRO A 135 -10.35 7.67 28.64
CA PRO A 135 -10.45 8.55 27.49
C PRO A 135 -9.31 9.56 27.61
N VAL A 136 -8.39 9.53 26.65
CA VAL A 136 -7.36 10.55 26.54
C VAL A 136 -8.13 11.84 26.37
N GLN A 137 -7.95 12.80 27.28
CA GLN A 137 -8.41 14.17 27.03
C GLN A 137 -7.75 14.63 25.74
N SER A 138 -8.49 14.57 24.63
CA SER A 138 -8.07 15.12 23.36
C SER A 138 -8.13 16.65 23.49
N SER A 139 -7.17 17.23 24.21
CA SER A 139 -6.85 18.66 24.11
C SER A 139 -6.31 19.02 22.73
N ASN A 140 -5.92 18.03 21.93
CA ASN A 140 -5.81 18.16 20.49
C ASN A 140 -7.06 17.55 19.86
N SER A 141 -8.03 18.38 19.51
CA SER A 141 -8.91 18.06 18.39
C SER A 141 -8.02 17.54 17.28
N ILE A 142 -8.16 16.27 16.88
CA ILE A 142 -7.70 15.85 15.57
C ILE A 142 -8.54 16.72 14.64
N GLN A 143 -7.99 17.88 14.22
CA GLN A 143 -8.57 18.61 13.13
C GLN A 143 -8.67 17.58 12.03
N ALA A 144 -9.90 17.29 11.59
CA ALA A 144 -10.10 16.57 10.36
C ALA A 144 -9.25 17.34 9.33
N VAL A 145 -8.11 16.77 8.97
CA VAL A 145 -7.33 17.29 7.87
C VAL A 145 -8.30 17.20 6.71
N SER A 146 -8.73 18.37 6.24
CA SER A 146 -9.62 18.52 5.09
C SER A 146 -9.29 17.42 4.08
N ASP A 147 -10.31 16.70 3.64
CA ASP A 147 -10.34 15.47 2.84
C ASP A 147 -9.57 15.48 1.50
N SER A 148 -8.69 16.46 1.28
CA SER A 148 -7.63 16.35 0.29
C SER A 148 -6.47 15.57 0.89
N LEU A 149 -6.58 14.23 0.92
CA LEU A 149 -5.41 13.36 0.74
C LEU A 149 -4.86 13.59 -0.68
N GLU A 150 -4.40 14.81 -0.97
CA GLU A 150 -3.44 15.02 -2.02
C GLU A 150 -2.19 14.30 -1.53
N PHE A 151 -1.94 13.10 -2.08
CA PHE A 151 -0.67 12.42 -1.93
C PHE A 151 0.42 13.45 -2.19
N SER A 152 1.10 13.90 -1.12
CA SER A 152 1.88 15.12 -1.16
C SER A 152 2.93 15.03 -2.28
N GLU A 153 2.67 15.69 -3.41
CA GLU A 153 3.64 15.79 -4.50
C GLU A 153 4.94 16.42 -4.00
N GLN A 154 4.94 17.09 -2.84
CA GLN A 154 6.14 17.67 -2.23
C GLN A 154 7.20 16.61 -1.92
N PHE A 155 6.84 15.43 -1.41
CA PHE A 155 7.82 14.37 -1.10
C PHE A 155 8.47 13.77 -2.36
N THR A 156 7.75 13.75 -3.48
CA THR A 156 8.30 13.29 -4.76
C THR A 156 8.92 14.43 -5.57
N SER A 157 8.61 15.69 -5.31
CA SER A 157 9.10 16.80 -6.15
C SER A 157 10.59 17.13 -5.97
N GLN A 158 11.20 16.77 -4.84
CA GLN A 158 12.58 17.12 -4.54
C GLN A 158 13.57 16.29 -5.36
N ILE A 159 14.39 16.98 -6.16
CA ILE A 159 15.53 16.38 -6.86
C ILE A 159 16.62 16.12 -5.83
N VAL A 160 16.75 14.87 -5.38
CA VAL A 160 17.80 14.51 -4.42
C VAL A 160 19.04 14.03 -5.15
N ILE A 161 20.12 14.79 -4.97
CA ILE A 161 21.39 14.59 -5.63
C ILE A 161 22.31 13.75 -4.72
N SER A 162 22.61 12.50 -5.07
CA SER A 162 23.47 11.59 -4.27
C SER A 162 24.96 11.90 -4.41
N GLU A 163 25.76 11.83 -3.35
CA GLU A 163 27.22 12.04 -3.42
C GLU A 163 28.01 10.87 -4.06
N SER A 164 27.37 10.04 -4.88
CA SER A 164 28.00 8.91 -5.55
C SER A 164 29.20 9.36 -6.40
N PRO A 165 30.34 8.64 -6.34
CA PRO A 165 31.51 8.95 -7.16
C PRO A 165 31.32 8.55 -8.64
N LEU A 166 30.33 7.71 -8.96
CA LEU A 166 30.00 7.35 -10.34
C LEU A 166 29.21 8.47 -11.01
N SER A 167 29.85 9.15 -11.96
CA SER A 167 29.23 10.17 -12.82
C SER A 167 29.47 9.84 -14.29
N LEU A 168 28.46 10.11 -15.12
CA LEU A 168 28.54 10.00 -16.57
C LEU A 168 29.01 11.34 -17.15
N ASP A 169 29.75 11.29 -18.25
CA ASP A 169 30.04 12.47 -19.06
C ASP A 169 28.80 12.93 -19.87
N SER A 170 28.94 14.03 -20.59
CA SER A 170 27.84 14.60 -21.39
C SER A 170 27.38 13.67 -22.51
N SER A 171 28.29 12.93 -23.15
CA SER A 171 27.97 12.00 -24.24
C SER A 171 27.14 10.82 -23.73
N HIS A 172 27.56 10.20 -22.63
CA HIS A 172 26.84 9.12 -21.99
C HIS A 172 25.50 9.58 -21.39
N SER A 173 25.44 10.78 -20.83
CA SER A 173 24.19 11.37 -20.32
C SER A 173 23.16 11.58 -21.44
N GLU A 174 23.61 11.99 -22.63
CA GLU A 174 22.75 12.14 -23.80
C GLU A 174 22.28 10.79 -24.35
N LEU A 175 23.11 9.74 -24.31
CA LEU A 175 22.67 8.38 -24.63
C LEU A 175 21.59 7.87 -23.66
N VAL A 176 21.72 8.16 -22.37
CA VAL A 176 20.68 7.84 -21.37
C VAL A 176 19.40 8.62 -21.66
N ASN A 177 19.48 9.91 -22.00
CA ASN A 177 18.32 10.71 -22.42
C ASN A 177 17.58 10.05 -23.61
N GLN A 178 18.33 9.69 -24.67
CA GLN A 178 17.78 9.05 -25.86
C GLN A 178 17.15 7.70 -25.56
N ALA A 179 17.79 6.89 -24.70
CA ALA A 179 17.26 5.60 -24.30
C ALA A 179 15.96 5.74 -23.50
N LEU A 180 15.86 6.69 -22.57
CA LEU A 180 14.62 6.96 -21.84
C LEU A 180 13.50 7.41 -22.77
N GLN A 181 13.78 8.29 -23.74
CA GLN A 181 12.79 8.69 -24.74
C GLN A 181 12.33 7.50 -25.61
N ALA A 182 13.25 6.62 -25.99
CA ALA A 182 12.92 5.41 -26.75
C ALA A 182 12.07 4.42 -25.95
N ILE A 183 12.36 4.24 -24.64
CA ILE A 183 11.55 3.45 -23.71
C ILE A 183 10.13 4.00 -23.64
N VAL A 184 9.99 5.31 -23.39
CA VAL A 184 8.68 5.96 -23.29
C VAL A 184 7.85 5.72 -24.54
N LYS A 185 8.45 5.95 -25.72
CA LYS A 185 7.76 5.76 -26.99
C LYS A 185 7.30 4.32 -27.20
N ARG A 186 8.17 3.33 -26.89
CA ARG A 186 7.86 1.91 -27.08
C ARG A 186 6.81 1.41 -26.11
N LEU A 187 6.89 1.77 -24.82
CA LEU A 187 5.86 1.40 -23.85
C LEU A 187 4.49 1.97 -24.23
N HIS A 188 4.45 3.19 -24.76
CA HIS A 188 3.22 3.77 -25.28
C HIS A 188 2.66 3.00 -26.49
N SER A 189 3.49 2.53 -27.42
CA SER A 189 2.99 1.77 -28.58
C SER A 189 2.55 0.34 -28.23
N GLU A 190 3.16 -0.27 -27.21
CA GLU A 190 2.90 -1.66 -26.81
C GLU A 190 1.86 -1.79 -25.68
N THR A 191 1.26 -0.67 -25.25
CA THR A 191 0.33 -0.64 -24.10
C THR A 191 -0.85 -1.59 -24.30
N ASP A 192 -1.50 -1.56 -25.45
CA ASP A 192 -2.68 -2.38 -25.71
C ASP A 192 -2.35 -3.87 -25.76
N GLU A 193 -1.20 -4.23 -26.34
CA GLU A 193 -0.76 -5.62 -26.40
C GLU A 193 -0.40 -6.16 -25.01
N LEU A 194 0.29 -5.37 -24.18
CA LEU A 194 0.59 -5.74 -22.80
C LEU A 194 -0.70 -5.94 -21.97
N ASN A 195 -1.69 -5.05 -22.12
CA ASN A 195 -3.00 -5.20 -21.49
C ASN A 195 -3.73 -6.45 -21.99
N ARG A 196 -3.64 -6.74 -23.31
CA ARG A 196 -4.25 -7.94 -23.90
C ARG A 196 -3.64 -9.23 -23.37
N LEU A 197 -2.31 -9.28 -23.21
CA LEU A 197 -1.61 -10.42 -22.61
C LEU A 197 -2.01 -10.60 -21.15
N ASP A 198 -2.06 -9.50 -20.39
CA ASP A 198 -2.41 -9.52 -18.98
C ASP A 198 -3.87 -9.92 -18.74
N ALA A 199 -4.81 -9.49 -19.59
CA ALA A 199 -6.23 -9.81 -19.47
C ALA A 199 -6.55 -11.31 -19.56
N VAL A 200 -5.61 -12.14 -20.04
CA VAL A 200 -5.79 -13.61 -20.12
C VAL A 200 -5.73 -14.27 -18.74
N SER A 201 -4.89 -13.76 -17.82
CA SER A 201 -4.69 -14.36 -16.49
C SER A 201 -4.61 -13.35 -15.33
N GLY A 202 -4.75 -12.06 -15.61
CA GLY A 202 -4.71 -10.94 -14.67
C GLY A 202 -5.91 -10.02 -14.85
N ASP A 203 -5.75 -8.74 -14.48
CA ASP A 203 -6.78 -7.69 -14.58
C ASP A 203 -6.66 -6.82 -15.83
N GLY A 204 -5.66 -7.10 -16.70
CA GLY A 204 -5.55 -6.46 -18.01
C GLY A 204 -5.05 -5.04 -17.95
N ASP A 205 -4.25 -4.69 -16.94
CA ASP A 205 -3.79 -3.33 -16.69
C ASP A 205 -2.27 -3.15 -16.72
N THR A 206 -1.50 -4.23 -16.94
CA THR A 206 -0.03 -4.16 -16.96
C THR A 206 0.50 -3.13 -17.95
N GLY A 207 0.00 -3.09 -19.18
CA GLY A 207 0.39 -2.07 -20.16
C GLY A 207 0.09 -0.65 -19.67
N THR A 208 -1.10 -0.45 -19.10
CA THR A 208 -1.52 0.83 -18.52
C THR A 208 -0.62 1.26 -17.35
N ALA A 209 -0.21 0.32 -16.49
CA ALA A 209 0.70 0.58 -15.37
C ALA A 209 2.07 1.05 -15.87
N PHE A 210 2.65 0.37 -16.86
CA PHE A 210 3.92 0.78 -17.48
C PHE A 210 3.81 2.10 -18.25
N LEU A 211 2.68 2.37 -18.91
CA LEU A 211 2.42 3.64 -19.58
C LEU A 211 2.41 4.82 -18.59
N ARG A 212 1.74 4.68 -17.42
CA ARG A 212 1.73 5.73 -16.39
C ARG A 212 3.12 6.08 -15.89
N ALA A 213 4.00 5.08 -15.73
CA ALA A 213 5.40 5.32 -15.40
C ALA A 213 6.14 6.01 -16.56
N ALA A 214 5.95 5.56 -17.79
CA ALA A 214 6.56 6.15 -18.98
C ALA A 214 6.17 7.63 -19.14
N GLU A 215 4.90 7.98 -18.97
CA GLU A 215 4.41 9.37 -19.02
C GLU A 215 4.99 10.22 -17.89
N ALA A 216 5.14 9.66 -16.69
CA ALA A 216 5.79 10.35 -15.58
C ALA A 216 7.29 10.58 -15.84
N ILE A 217 8.00 9.60 -16.42
CA ILE A 217 9.39 9.76 -16.87
C ILE A 217 9.48 10.85 -17.94
N ALA A 218 8.59 10.87 -18.92
CA ALA A 218 8.54 11.88 -19.96
C ALA A 218 8.32 13.29 -19.39
N ARG A 219 7.38 13.44 -18.44
CA ARG A 219 7.14 14.71 -17.73
C ARG A 219 8.36 15.16 -16.94
N ASP A 220 9.05 14.25 -16.26
CA ASP A 220 10.25 14.59 -15.49
C ASP A 220 11.46 14.91 -16.37
N LEU A 221 11.59 14.28 -17.53
CA LEU A 221 12.56 14.66 -18.56
C LEU A 221 12.31 16.09 -19.04
N ALA A 222 11.07 16.40 -19.44
CA ALA A 222 10.69 17.74 -19.92
C ALA A 222 10.94 18.82 -18.86
N ASN A 223 10.69 18.50 -17.59
CA ASN A 223 10.87 19.42 -16.47
C ASN A 223 12.28 19.39 -15.86
N LYS A 224 13.25 18.69 -16.48
CA LYS A 224 14.65 18.56 -15.99
C LYS A 224 14.75 18.04 -14.54
N LYS A 225 13.82 17.17 -14.14
CA LYS A 225 13.80 16.54 -12.82
C LYS A 225 14.65 15.26 -12.74
N LEU A 226 15.06 14.70 -13.89
CA LEU A 226 15.95 13.54 -13.95
C LEU A 226 17.43 13.97 -13.99
N VAL A 227 18.22 13.49 -13.03
CA VAL A 227 19.67 13.75 -12.95
C VAL A 227 20.42 12.73 -13.81
N LEU A 228 20.44 12.96 -15.13
CA LEU A 228 20.93 11.98 -16.11
C LEU A 228 22.41 11.64 -15.98
N TYR A 229 23.24 12.60 -15.55
CA TYR A 229 24.68 12.39 -15.38
C TYR A 229 25.02 11.56 -14.13
N ARG A 230 24.06 11.26 -13.25
CA ARG A 230 24.33 10.51 -12.02
C ARG A 230 23.36 9.34 -11.82
N PRO A 231 23.79 8.12 -12.20
CA PRO A 231 22.94 6.92 -12.19
C PRO A 231 22.22 6.65 -10.87
N SER A 232 22.89 6.80 -9.72
CA SER A 232 22.27 6.58 -8.40
C SER A 232 21.06 7.51 -8.15
N SER A 233 21.13 8.76 -8.63
CA SER A 233 20.06 9.74 -8.48
C SER A 233 18.94 9.49 -9.47
N LEU A 234 19.29 9.12 -10.71
CA LEU A 234 18.34 8.71 -11.74
C LEU A 234 17.51 7.51 -11.30
N PHE A 235 18.15 6.40 -10.91
CA PHE A 235 17.43 5.19 -10.49
C PHE A 235 16.57 5.43 -9.25
N ARG A 236 17.02 6.27 -8.30
CA ARG A 236 16.18 6.63 -7.16
C ARG A 236 14.92 7.38 -7.59
N ARG A 237 15.03 8.26 -8.58
CA ARG A 237 13.87 8.95 -9.15
C ARG A 237 12.95 7.99 -9.90
N LEU A 238 13.49 7.05 -10.67
CA LEU A 238 12.71 6.00 -11.34
C LEU A 238 11.96 5.11 -10.33
N GLY A 239 12.57 4.77 -9.20
CA GLY A 239 11.91 4.04 -8.11
C GLY A 239 10.69 4.78 -7.55
N LEU A 240 10.85 6.07 -7.24
CA LEU A 240 9.74 6.92 -6.78
C LEU A 240 8.61 7.03 -7.82
N ILE A 241 8.95 7.10 -9.10
CA ILE A 241 7.96 7.11 -10.18
C ILE A 241 7.20 5.78 -10.21
N ALA A 242 7.91 4.65 -10.13
CA ALA A 242 7.29 3.32 -10.14
C ALA A 242 6.30 3.16 -8.98
N GLU A 243 6.71 3.49 -7.75
CA GLU A 243 5.87 3.37 -6.55
C GLU A 243 4.63 4.27 -6.61
N SER A 244 4.77 5.49 -7.11
CA SER A 244 3.68 6.48 -7.07
C SER A 244 2.75 6.47 -8.29
N ARG A 245 3.18 5.90 -9.43
CA ARG A 245 2.44 6.03 -10.71
C ARG A 245 2.00 4.70 -11.33
N MET A 246 2.75 3.61 -11.15
CA MET A 246 2.36 2.32 -11.75
C MET A 246 1.17 1.71 -11.03
N GLY A 247 1.12 1.83 -9.70
CA GLY A 247 0.13 1.15 -8.86
C GLY A 247 0.35 -0.36 -8.78
N GLY A 248 -0.46 -1.02 -7.95
CA GLY A 248 -0.44 -2.47 -7.77
C GLY A 248 0.91 -3.04 -7.32
N THR A 249 1.07 -4.35 -7.50
CA THR A 249 2.32 -5.06 -7.15
C THR A 249 3.47 -4.65 -8.07
N SER A 250 3.21 -4.40 -9.36
CA SER A 250 4.22 -4.00 -10.34
C SER A 250 4.94 -2.70 -9.95
N GLY A 251 4.21 -1.69 -9.45
CA GLY A 251 4.82 -0.47 -8.94
C GLY A 251 5.70 -0.70 -7.71
N ALA A 252 5.26 -1.53 -6.77
CA ALA A 252 6.01 -1.85 -5.57
C ALA A 252 7.32 -2.62 -5.88
N ILE A 253 7.28 -3.63 -6.76
CA ILE A 253 8.47 -4.41 -7.11
C ILE A 253 9.46 -3.62 -7.97
N CYS A 254 8.99 -2.81 -8.93
CA CYS A 254 9.85 -1.93 -9.71
C CYS A 254 10.45 -0.83 -8.82
N GLY A 255 9.66 -0.28 -7.90
CA GLY A 255 10.11 0.66 -6.87
C GLY A 255 11.27 0.10 -6.04
N LEU A 256 11.06 -1.08 -5.47
CA LEU A 256 12.06 -1.79 -4.68
C LEU A 256 13.33 -2.10 -5.49
N PHE A 257 13.18 -2.63 -6.71
CA PHE A 257 14.28 -2.90 -7.63
C PHE A 257 15.12 -1.64 -7.84
N PHE A 258 14.50 -0.54 -8.27
CA PHE A 258 15.20 0.70 -8.56
C PHE A 258 15.80 1.37 -7.32
N ALA A 259 15.15 1.26 -6.16
CA ALA A 259 15.69 1.77 -4.90
C ALA A 259 16.96 1.01 -4.47
N ALA A 260 16.96 -0.32 -4.58
CA ALA A 260 18.12 -1.15 -4.29
C ALA A 260 19.26 -0.91 -5.30
N THR A 261 18.93 -0.81 -6.59
CA THR A 261 19.90 -0.43 -7.64
C THR A 261 20.51 0.95 -7.38
N ALA A 262 19.69 1.94 -7.03
CA ALA A 262 20.17 3.29 -6.70
C ALA A 262 21.12 3.30 -5.49
N LYS A 263 20.78 2.52 -4.46
CA LYS A 263 21.63 2.34 -3.27
C LYS A 263 22.96 1.71 -3.63
N GLN A 264 22.97 0.62 -4.39
CA GLN A 264 24.22 -0.04 -4.80
C GLN A 264 25.10 0.89 -5.65
N LEU A 265 24.53 1.64 -6.58
CA LEU A 265 25.25 2.66 -7.37
C LEU A 265 25.79 3.80 -6.51
N SER A 266 25.12 4.15 -5.41
CA SER A 266 25.61 5.18 -4.49
C SER A 266 26.88 4.75 -3.74
N LEU A 267 27.08 3.44 -3.57
CA LEU A 267 28.22 2.85 -2.87
C LEU A 267 29.35 2.41 -3.84
N SER A 268 29.06 2.32 -5.14
CA SER A 268 30.03 1.84 -6.13
C SER A 268 31.25 2.74 -6.19
N LYS A 269 32.45 2.16 -6.10
CA LYS A 269 33.72 2.86 -6.31
C LYS A 269 34.01 2.86 -7.81
N CYS A 270 34.18 4.04 -8.38
CA CYS A 270 34.28 4.27 -9.84
C CYS A 270 35.63 3.81 -10.44
N SER A 271 36.05 2.56 -10.18
CA SER A 271 37.35 2.01 -10.60
C SER A 271 37.27 1.08 -11.83
N GLY A 272 36.08 0.90 -12.40
CA GLY A 272 35.83 0.00 -13.53
C GLY A 272 34.87 0.60 -14.57
N LYS A 273 34.36 -0.23 -15.48
CA LYS A 273 33.40 0.24 -16.49
C LYS A 273 32.05 0.51 -15.85
N VAL A 274 31.35 1.51 -16.37
CA VAL A 274 29.99 1.86 -15.94
C VAL A 274 29.05 0.65 -16.04
N ILE A 275 29.17 -0.16 -17.10
CA ILE A 275 28.32 -1.34 -17.30
C ILE A 275 28.50 -2.39 -16.21
N ASP A 276 29.72 -2.55 -15.67
CA ASP A 276 29.98 -3.50 -14.58
C ASP A 276 29.30 -3.02 -13.29
N SER A 277 29.40 -1.71 -12.99
CA SER A 277 28.70 -1.10 -11.85
C SER A 277 27.17 -1.18 -11.98
N LEU A 278 26.63 -1.02 -13.20
CA LEU A 278 25.21 -1.20 -13.46
C LEU A 278 24.79 -2.66 -13.28
N CYS A 279 25.61 -3.61 -13.74
CA CYS A 279 25.35 -5.04 -13.57
C CYS A 279 25.30 -5.42 -12.08
N ASP A 280 26.31 -5.04 -11.29
CA ASP A 280 26.33 -5.28 -9.84
C ASP A 280 25.11 -4.64 -9.14
N ALA A 281 24.69 -3.46 -9.60
CA ALA A 281 23.53 -2.76 -9.04
C ALA A 281 22.18 -3.37 -9.43
N PHE A 282 22.07 -3.94 -10.63
CA PHE A 282 20.86 -4.63 -11.05
C PHE A 282 20.74 -5.98 -10.36
N GLU A 283 21.86 -6.67 -10.10
CA GLU A 283 21.90 -7.87 -9.25
C GLU A 283 21.41 -7.57 -7.83
N ALA A 284 21.90 -6.49 -7.21
CA ALA A 284 21.40 -6.05 -5.91
C ALA A 284 19.89 -5.72 -5.95
N GLY A 285 19.42 -5.14 -7.06
CA GLY A 285 18.00 -4.91 -7.31
C GLY A 285 17.19 -6.20 -7.37
N ILE A 286 17.63 -7.17 -8.16
CA ILE A 286 17.00 -8.50 -8.31
C ILE A 286 16.94 -9.19 -6.95
N GLN A 287 18.06 -9.28 -6.23
CA GLN A 287 18.13 -9.91 -4.91
C GLN A 287 17.16 -9.28 -3.91
N SER A 288 16.98 -7.96 -3.99
CA SER A 288 16.01 -7.24 -3.16
C SER A 288 14.58 -7.69 -3.49
N VAL A 289 14.21 -7.73 -4.77
CA VAL A 289 12.88 -8.20 -5.19
C VAL A 289 12.66 -9.66 -4.80
N GLU A 290 13.61 -10.56 -5.06
CA GLU A 290 13.51 -11.98 -4.68
C GLU A 290 13.28 -12.15 -3.17
N SER A 291 14.01 -11.38 -2.34
CA SER A 291 13.93 -11.47 -0.88
C SER A 291 12.59 -10.95 -0.32
N TYR A 292 12.13 -9.78 -0.77
CA TYR A 292 10.95 -9.14 -0.19
C TYR A 292 9.64 -9.58 -0.86
N ALA A 293 9.65 -9.81 -2.17
CA ALA A 293 8.48 -10.28 -2.90
C ALA A 293 8.36 -11.81 -2.94
N ARG A 294 9.38 -12.55 -2.45
CA ARG A 294 9.44 -14.01 -2.43
C ARG A 294 9.20 -14.64 -3.81
N VAL A 295 9.78 -14.03 -4.84
CA VAL A 295 9.74 -14.49 -6.23
C VAL A 295 11.04 -15.22 -6.54
N GLN A 296 10.98 -16.27 -7.35
CA GLN A 296 12.14 -16.99 -7.87
C GLN A 296 12.10 -17.09 -9.41
N PRO A 297 13.24 -17.34 -10.07
CA PRO A 297 13.24 -17.70 -11.49
C PRO A 297 12.30 -18.88 -11.77
N GLY A 298 11.51 -18.76 -12.83
CA GLY A 298 10.50 -19.73 -13.25
C GLY A 298 9.13 -19.56 -12.60
N ASP A 299 8.92 -18.53 -11.77
CA ASP A 299 7.61 -18.24 -11.16
C ASP A 299 6.63 -17.50 -12.08
N LYS A 300 7.05 -17.19 -13.32
CA LYS A 300 6.32 -16.45 -14.34
C LYS A 300 6.10 -14.99 -13.92
N SER A 301 7.17 -14.20 -13.99
CA SER A 301 7.21 -12.80 -13.62
C SER A 301 8.19 -11.99 -14.49
N LEU A 302 8.22 -10.67 -14.28
CA LEU A 302 9.19 -9.79 -14.94
C LEU A 302 10.66 -10.18 -14.72
N LEU A 303 10.97 -10.87 -13.61
CA LEU A 303 12.33 -11.33 -13.31
C LEU A 303 12.81 -12.38 -14.31
N ASP A 304 11.89 -13.13 -14.93
CA ASP A 304 12.24 -14.17 -15.90
C ASP A 304 12.79 -13.61 -17.21
N ALA A 305 12.57 -12.33 -17.50
CA ALA A 305 13.27 -11.63 -18.58
C ALA A 305 14.51 -10.87 -18.08
N LEU A 306 14.42 -10.28 -16.88
CA LEU A 306 15.49 -9.43 -16.34
C LEU A 306 16.74 -10.23 -15.95
N ILE A 307 16.57 -11.40 -15.30
CA ILE A 307 17.69 -12.22 -14.86
C ILE A 307 18.54 -12.71 -16.04
N PRO A 308 17.95 -13.32 -17.10
CA PRO A 308 18.74 -13.73 -18.28
C PRO A 308 19.46 -12.56 -18.97
N ALA A 309 18.86 -11.38 -18.99
CA ALA A 309 19.52 -10.18 -19.53
C ALA A 309 20.78 -9.81 -18.73
N ILE A 310 20.70 -9.86 -17.40
CA ILE A 310 21.83 -9.55 -16.53
C ILE A 310 22.88 -10.66 -16.58
N ASP A 311 22.49 -11.93 -16.61
CA ASP A 311 23.42 -13.04 -16.81
C ASP A 311 24.17 -12.94 -18.14
N PHE A 312 23.51 -12.48 -19.22
CA PHE A 312 24.19 -12.19 -20.48
C PHE A 312 25.25 -11.10 -20.29
N VAL A 313 24.91 -9.99 -19.63
CA VAL A 313 25.89 -8.91 -19.36
C VAL A 313 27.06 -9.41 -18.52
N LYS A 314 26.80 -10.24 -17.50
CA LYS A 314 27.83 -10.87 -16.66
C LYS A 314 28.76 -11.75 -17.50
N SER A 315 28.21 -12.57 -18.40
CA SER A 315 29.00 -13.46 -19.26
C SER A 315 29.95 -12.70 -20.20
N LYS A 316 29.63 -11.43 -20.49
CA LYS A 316 30.38 -10.53 -21.37
C LYS A 316 31.27 -9.53 -20.61
N ARG A 317 31.46 -9.69 -19.29
CA ARG A 317 32.43 -8.90 -18.50
C ARG A 317 33.86 -9.20 -18.97
N THR A 318 34.29 -8.50 -20.01
CA THR A 318 35.64 -8.57 -20.57
C THR A 318 36.37 -7.24 -20.36
N GLN A 319 37.67 -7.17 -20.69
CA GLN A 319 38.40 -5.90 -20.74
C GLN A 319 37.94 -4.97 -21.87
N GLN A 320 37.18 -5.44 -22.86
CA GLN A 320 36.69 -4.61 -23.98
C GLN A 320 35.26 -4.09 -23.74
N ASN A 321 34.95 -2.89 -24.27
CA ASN A 321 33.59 -2.35 -24.20
C ASN A 321 32.64 -3.16 -25.10
N PHE A 322 31.35 -3.15 -24.77
CA PHE A 322 30.31 -3.76 -25.61
C PHE A 322 30.36 -3.17 -27.01
N ARG A 323 30.31 -4.04 -28.01
CA ARG A 323 30.22 -3.67 -29.42
C ARG A 323 28.76 -3.65 -29.85
N ALA A 324 28.50 -3.09 -31.04
CA ALA A 324 27.14 -3.01 -31.57
C ALA A 324 26.41 -4.37 -31.66
N HIS A 325 27.14 -5.48 -31.86
CA HIS A 325 26.53 -6.82 -31.86
C HIS A 325 26.18 -7.31 -30.45
N ASP A 326 26.97 -7.00 -29.41
CA ASP A 326 26.69 -7.42 -28.03
C ASP A 326 25.37 -6.81 -27.52
N TRP A 327 25.08 -5.56 -27.91
CA TRP A 327 23.79 -4.92 -27.61
C TRP A 327 22.62 -5.63 -28.32
N LYS A 328 22.80 -6.04 -29.58
CA LYS A 328 21.76 -6.78 -30.31
C LYS A 328 21.51 -8.15 -29.70
N ASP A 329 22.58 -8.86 -29.34
CA ASP A 329 22.51 -10.18 -28.71
C ASP A 329 21.81 -10.10 -27.34
N LEU A 330 22.10 -9.08 -26.53
CA LEU A 330 21.41 -8.82 -25.27
C LEU A 330 19.89 -8.66 -25.47
N ALA A 331 19.49 -7.91 -26.49
CA ALA A 331 18.08 -7.69 -26.79
C ALA A 331 17.38 -9.00 -27.21
N ILE A 332 18.04 -9.81 -28.04
CA ILE A 332 17.54 -11.12 -28.50
C ILE A 332 17.36 -12.08 -27.31
N VAL A 333 18.38 -12.21 -26.45
CA VAL A 333 18.33 -13.10 -25.28
C VAL A 333 17.19 -12.71 -24.34
N THR A 334 17.04 -11.41 -24.10
CA THR A 334 15.95 -10.90 -23.23
C THR A 334 14.58 -11.16 -23.83
N GLN A 335 14.41 -10.95 -25.14
CA GLN A 335 13.16 -11.21 -25.84
C GLN A 335 12.79 -12.70 -25.81
N GLN A 336 13.76 -13.58 -26.06
CA GLN A 336 13.55 -15.03 -25.99
C GLN A 336 13.13 -15.46 -24.58
N ALA A 337 13.85 -15.02 -23.55
CA ALA A 337 13.52 -15.32 -22.16
C ALA A 337 12.10 -14.84 -21.79
N ALA A 338 11.73 -13.62 -22.19
CA ALA A 338 10.38 -13.12 -21.96
C ALA A 338 9.30 -13.95 -22.66
N GLN A 339 9.55 -14.42 -23.89
CA GLN A 339 8.62 -15.28 -24.63
C GLN A 339 8.51 -16.67 -24.01
N GLU A 340 9.60 -17.23 -23.48
CA GLU A 340 9.66 -18.56 -22.85
C GLU A 340 8.78 -18.66 -21.60
N THR A 341 8.53 -17.54 -20.92
CA THR A 341 7.60 -17.49 -19.76
C THR A 341 6.21 -18.02 -20.08
N ARG A 342 5.81 -18.10 -21.37
CA ARG A 342 4.57 -18.75 -21.79
C ARG A 342 4.48 -20.18 -21.27
N ASN A 343 5.61 -20.88 -21.16
CA ASN A 343 5.69 -22.28 -20.73
C ASN A 343 5.70 -22.44 -19.20
N PHE A 344 5.78 -21.35 -18.44
CA PHE A 344 5.86 -21.41 -16.98
C PHE A 344 4.48 -21.44 -16.33
N VAL A 345 4.38 -22.17 -15.23
CA VAL A 345 3.20 -22.15 -14.36
C VAL A 345 3.34 -20.95 -13.42
N ALA A 346 2.39 -20.03 -13.48
CA ALA A 346 2.36 -18.87 -12.59
C ALA A 346 2.30 -19.30 -11.12
N LYS A 347 3.28 -18.85 -10.32
CA LYS A 347 3.30 -19.07 -8.87
C LYS A 347 3.14 -17.78 -8.07
N VAL A 348 3.29 -16.64 -8.73
CA VAL A 348 3.20 -15.31 -8.12
C VAL A 348 2.27 -14.38 -8.93
N GLY A 349 1.93 -13.24 -8.34
CA GLY A 349 1.08 -12.22 -8.98
C GLY A 349 -0.37 -12.66 -9.17
N ARG A 350 -1.14 -11.86 -9.92
CA ARG A 350 -2.56 -12.15 -10.20
C ARG A 350 -2.75 -13.44 -10.98
N ALA A 351 -1.81 -13.76 -11.88
CA ALA A 351 -1.82 -14.96 -12.69
C ALA A 351 -1.81 -16.27 -11.87
N ALA A 352 -1.25 -16.26 -10.65
CA ALA A 352 -1.27 -17.43 -9.76
C ALA A 352 -2.67 -17.78 -9.23
N PHE A 353 -3.62 -16.82 -9.23
CA PHE A 353 -5.00 -17.04 -8.78
C PHE A 353 -5.94 -17.46 -9.92
N ALA A 354 -5.50 -17.37 -11.18
CA ALA A 354 -6.31 -17.79 -12.32
C ALA A 354 -6.42 -19.33 -12.35
N LYS A 355 -7.63 -19.86 -12.54
CA LYS A 355 -7.82 -21.29 -12.86
C LYS A 355 -7.04 -21.60 -14.14
N ARG A 356 -6.37 -22.77 -14.21
CA ARG A 356 -5.51 -23.19 -15.33
C ARG A 356 -6.04 -22.68 -16.65
N VAL A 357 -5.37 -21.67 -17.21
CA VAL A 357 -5.74 -21.08 -18.48
C VAL A 357 -5.23 -22.00 -19.59
N GLU A 358 -6.11 -22.48 -20.46
CA GLU A 358 -5.73 -23.31 -21.62
C GLU A 358 -4.84 -22.55 -22.62
N ASN A 359 -4.90 -21.22 -22.61
CA ASN A 359 -4.08 -20.33 -23.44
C ASN A 359 -2.84 -19.82 -22.69
N MET A 360 -1.73 -20.52 -22.88
CA MET A 360 -0.42 -20.17 -22.32
C MET A 360 0.18 -18.96 -23.05
N VAL A 361 -0.12 -17.76 -22.57
CA VAL A 361 0.51 -16.50 -23.02
C VAL A 361 1.78 -16.19 -22.21
N PRO A 362 2.77 -15.47 -22.78
CA PRO A 362 3.91 -14.99 -22.02
C PRO A 362 3.48 -14.02 -20.93
N ASP A 363 4.28 -13.92 -19.87
CA ASP A 363 4.07 -12.98 -18.77
C ASP A 363 4.14 -11.53 -19.30
N PRO A 364 3.11 -10.70 -19.09
CA PRO A 364 3.11 -9.33 -19.58
C PRO A 364 4.22 -8.48 -18.94
N GLY A 365 4.59 -8.75 -17.68
CA GLY A 365 5.71 -8.07 -17.02
C GLY A 365 7.06 -8.40 -17.66
N ALA A 366 7.31 -9.66 -17.97
CA ALA A 366 8.51 -10.12 -18.67
C ALA A 366 8.59 -9.51 -20.09
N ILE A 367 7.46 -9.46 -20.80
CA ILE A 367 7.38 -8.82 -22.11
C ILE A 367 7.67 -7.31 -21.99
N ALA A 368 7.12 -6.61 -20.99
CA ALA A 368 7.42 -5.20 -20.75
C ALA A 368 8.92 -4.96 -20.49
N VAL A 369 9.57 -5.82 -19.70
CA VAL A 369 11.04 -5.77 -19.50
C VAL A 369 11.80 -5.96 -20.81
N SER A 370 11.38 -6.90 -21.66
CA SER A 370 12.01 -7.11 -22.97
C SER A 370 11.89 -5.88 -23.88
N ILE A 371 10.74 -5.19 -23.86
CA ILE A 371 10.50 -3.97 -24.62
C ILE A 371 11.44 -2.85 -24.15
N ILE A 372 11.60 -2.70 -22.83
CA ILE A 372 12.49 -1.70 -22.22
C ILE A 372 13.95 -1.98 -22.60
N ILE A 373 14.40 -3.22 -22.47
CA ILE A 373 15.79 -3.60 -22.79
C ILE A 373 16.06 -3.47 -24.29
N GLN A 374 15.12 -3.84 -25.16
CA GLN A 374 15.24 -3.63 -26.60
C GLN A 374 15.42 -2.14 -26.94
N ALA A 375 14.64 -1.25 -26.30
CA ALA A 375 14.76 0.19 -26.50
C ALA A 375 16.16 0.73 -26.17
N ILE A 376 16.72 0.26 -25.06
CA ILE A 376 18.08 0.59 -24.62
C ILE A 376 19.09 0.05 -25.63
N CYS A 377 19.00 -1.24 -25.95
CA CYS A 377 19.94 -1.91 -26.84
C CYS A 377 19.98 -1.28 -28.24
N ASP A 378 18.84 -0.95 -28.83
CA ASP A 378 18.79 -0.29 -30.15
C ASP A 378 19.48 1.08 -30.13
N THR A 379 19.27 1.84 -29.06
CA THR A 379 19.87 3.17 -28.87
C THR A 379 21.39 3.05 -28.77
N PHE A 380 21.87 2.13 -27.93
CA PHE A 380 23.30 1.93 -27.70
C PHE A 380 24.01 1.26 -28.88
N ALA A 381 23.37 0.31 -29.56
CA ALA A 381 23.91 -0.31 -30.78
C ALA A 381 24.11 0.72 -31.90
N LYS A 382 23.15 1.65 -32.07
CA LYS A 382 23.25 2.74 -33.04
C LYS A 382 24.40 3.70 -32.73
N ALA A 383 24.64 3.98 -31.45
CA ALA A 383 25.76 4.79 -31.00
C ALA A 383 27.10 4.08 -31.21
N ALA A 384 27.19 2.78 -30.89
CA ALA A 384 28.41 1.98 -31.05
C ALA A 384 28.76 1.64 -32.51
N SER A 385 27.86 1.92 -33.46
CA SER A 385 28.08 1.74 -34.90
C SER A 385 28.57 3.01 -35.61
N LYS A 386 28.58 4.14 -34.90
CA LYS A 386 29.18 5.41 -35.35
C LYS A 386 30.60 5.50 -34.82
#